data_AF-S4S135-F1
#
_entry.id   AF-S4S135-F1
#
_cell.length_a   1.000
_cell.length_b   1.000
_cell.length_c   1.000
_cell.angle_alpha   90.00
_cell.angle_beta   90.00
_cell.angle_gamma   90.00
#
_symmetry.space_group_name_H-M   'P 1'
#
loop_
_entity.id
_entity.type
_entity.pdbx_description
1 polymer ?
#
loop_
_entity_poly.entity_id
_entity_poly.type
_entity_poly.pdbx_seq_one_letter_code
_entity_poly.pdbx_strand_id
1 'polypeptide(L)' 'HRDKNCVINKNTRNRCQYCRLQKCFEVGMSKEG' A
#
# COMPACT_ATOMS: atom_id res chain seq x y z
N HIS A 1 5.43 -8.42 -8.13
CA HIS A 1 4.10 -7.78 -8.01
C HIS A 1 3.64 -7.30 -9.38
N ARG A 2 3.16 -8.20 -10.23
CA ARG A 2 2.66 -7.82 -11.56
C ARG A 2 1.23 -7.30 -11.51
N ASP A 3 0.45 -7.80 -10.57
CA ASP A 3 -1.01 -7.59 -10.56
C ASP A 3 -1.47 -6.39 -9.72
N LYS A 4 -0.53 -5.63 -9.12
CA LYS A 4 -0.79 -4.38 -8.37
C LYS A 4 -1.90 -4.48 -7.29
N ASN A 5 -2.18 -5.70 -6.83
CA ASN A 5 -3.31 -6.04 -5.94
C ASN A 5 -2.82 -6.81 -4.69
N CYS A 6 -1.63 -6.50 -4.20
CA CYS A 6 -1.05 -7.23 -3.06
C CYS A 6 -1.93 -7.10 -1.81
N VAL A 7 -2.20 -8.21 -1.14
CA VAL A 7 -2.83 -8.20 0.19
C VAL A 7 -1.87 -7.57 1.20
N ILE A 8 -2.27 -6.45 1.82
CA ILE A 8 -1.47 -5.69 2.80
C ILE A 8 -1.90 -6.05 4.22
N ASN A 9 -1.00 -6.68 4.98
CA ASN A 9 -1.15 -6.96 6.41
C ASN A 9 0.17 -6.69 7.16
N LYS A 10 0.24 -6.96 8.47
CA LYS A 10 1.44 -6.69 9.30
C LYS A 10 2.72 -7.33 8.75
N ASN A 11 2.61 -8.53 8.16
CA ASN A 11 3.74 -9.30 7.64
C ASN A 11 4.07 -8.92 6.18
N THR A 12 3.07 -8.58 5.38
CA THR A 12 3.23 -8.35 3.93
C THR A 12 3.38 -6.88 3.53
N ARG A 13 3.15 -5.93 4.45
CA ARG A 13 3.16 -4.48 4.14
C ARG A 13 4.44 -3.96 3.50
N ASN A 14 5.58 -4.58 3.76
CA ASN A 14 6.88 -4.16 3.22
C ASN A 14 7.24 -4.84 1.89
N ARG A 15 6.43 -5.81 1.44
CA ARG A 15 6.71 -6.58 0.23
C ARG A 15 6.58 -5.75 -1.05
N CYS A 16 5.69 -4.77 -1.06
CA CYS A 16 5.39 -3.93 -2.22
C CYS A 16 5.17 -2.48 -1.79
N GLN A 17 6.09 -1.58 -2.17
CA GLN A 17 5.96 -0.15 -1.88
C GLN A 17 4.75 0.47 -2.58
N TYR A 18 4.52 0.12 -3.85
CA TYR A 18 3.38 0.63 -4.62
C TYR A 18 2.03 0.29 -3.96
N CYS A 19 1.76 -0.99 -3.69
CA CYS A 19 0.48 -1.41 -3.10
C CYS A 19 0.30 -0.86 -1.67
N ARG A 20 1.40 -0.76 -0.90
CA ARG A 20 1.37 -0.13 0.42
C ARG A 20 0.96 1.34 0.32
N LEU A 21 1.58 2.10 -0.59
CA LEU A 21 1.28 3.51 -0.80
C LEU A 21 -0.15 3.72 -1.30
N GLN A 22 -0.61 2.91 -2.26
CA GLN A 22 -2.01 2.94 -2.71
C GLN A 22 -2.96 2.69 -1.55
N LYS A 23 -2.68 1.70 -0.68
CA LYS A 23 -3.51 1.44 0.49
C LYS A 23 -3.55 2.63 1.47
N CYS A 24 -2.44 3.34 1.64
CA CYS A 24 -2.40 4.57 2.45
C CYS A 24 -3.38 5.62 1.89
N PHE A 25 -3.40 5.83 0.58
CA PHE A 25 -4.33 6.76 -0.04
C PHE A 25 -5.80 6.28 0.06
N GLU A 26 -6.06 4.98 -0.11
CA GLU A 26 -7.41 4.41 0.06
C GLU A 26 -7.99 4.65 1.45
N VAL A 27 -7.17 4.64 2.51
CA VAL A 27 -7.62 4.91 3.88
C VAL A 27 -7.61 6.41 4.23
N GLY A 28 -7.38 7.28 3.24
CA GLY A 28 -7.46 8.73 3.40
C GLY A 28 -6.21 9.41 3.95
N MET A 29 -5.04 8.76 3.90
CA MET A 29 -3.79 9.46 4.23
C MET A 29 -3.44 10.45 3.12
N SER A 30 -3.31 11.73 3.45
CA SER A 30 -2.87 12.75 2.50
C SER A 30 -1.38 12.61 2.19
N LYS A 31 -1.01 12.94 0.95
CA LYS A 31 0.40 13.14 0.58
C LYS A 31 0.95 14.48 1.10
N GLU A 32 0.05 15.42 1.37
CA GLU A 32 0.38 16.73 1.91
C GLU A 32 0.61 16.62 3.42
N GLY A 33 1.88 16.79 3.77
CA GLY A 33 2.47 16.88 5.10
C GLY A 33 3.88 17.44 4.95
#